data_AF-A0A359G156-F1
#
_entry.id   AF-A0A359G156-F1
#
_cell.length_a   1.000
_cell.length_b   1.000
_cell.length_c   1.000
_cell.angle_alpha   90.00
_cell.angle_beta   90.00
_cell.angle_gamma   90.00
#
_symmetry.space_group_name_H-M   'P 1'
#
loop_
_entity.id
_entity.type
_entity.pdbx_description
1 polymer ?
#
loop_
_entity_poly.entity_id
_entity_poly.type
_entity_poly.pdbx_seq_one_letter_code
_entity_poly.pdbx_strand_id
1 'polypeptide(L)'
;MNKLKIIAILGIATLILNSCRDKSASPSAEGGLPTEGVFISSLQFAHEGMQIGSVQTLAFEQNITCNGSLQARPNAKALLNAPLPGIIQRIYCQNGQSVKSGQTLIEIGGTDLIDLQKDFAEAA
;
A
#
# COMPACT_ATOMS: atom_id res chain seq x y z
N MET A 1 -33.53 74.16 -29.39
CA MET A 1 -32.62 73.23 -28.69
C MET A 1 -32.33 71.92 -29.43
N ASN A 2 -32.76 71.78 -30.70
CA ASN A 2 -32.62 70.51 -31.45
C ASN A 2 -31.54 70.58 -32.55
N LYS A 3 -31.12 71.79 -32.96
CA LYS A 3 -30.06 71.97 -33.96
C LYS A 3 -28.65 71.67 -33.41
N LEU A 4 -28.42 71.92 -32.12
CA LEU A 4 -27.14 71.62 -31.45
C LEU A 4 -26.94 70.10 -31.26
N LYS A 5 -28.02 69.35 -30.99
CA LYS A 5 -28.00 67.88 -30.93
C LYS A 5 -27.77 67.26 -32.32
N ILE A 6 -28.35 67.84 -33.38
CA ILE A 6 -28.13 67.38 -34.76
C ILE A 6 -26.67 67.60 -35.20
N ILE A 7 -26.05 68.73 -34.84
CA ILE A 7 -24.63 69.00 -35.16
C ILE A 7 -23.70 68.06 -34.36
N ALA A 8 -24.02 67.75 -33.10
CA ALA A 8 -23.26 66.80 -32.30
C ALA A 8 -23.35 65.35 -32.84
N ILE A 9 -24.52 64.94 -33.33
CA ILE A 9 -24.73 63.60 -33.93
C ILE A 9 -24.03 63.49 -35.29
N LEU A 10 -24.00 64.57 -36.09
CA LEU A 10 -23.32 64.60 -37.39
C LEU A 10 -21.78 64.57 -37.25
N GLY A 11 -21.24 65.17 -36.19
CA GLY A 11 -19.80 65.12 -35.87
C GLY A 11 -19.33 63.76 -35.35
N ILE A 12 -20.19 63.04 -34.62
CA ILE A 12 -19.89 61.67 -34.16
C ILE A 12 -19.98 60.67 -35.31
N ALA A 13 -20.90 60.84 -36.26
CA ALA A 13 -21.02 59.96 -37.43
C ALA A 13 -19.84 60.07 -38.41
N THR A 14 -19.21 61.24 -38.53
CA THR A 14 -18.02 61.45 -39.38
C THR A 14 -16.73 60.89 -38.76
N LEU A 15 -16.72 60.60 -37.46
CA LEU A 15 -15.57 60.03 -36.76
C LEU A 15 -15.45 58.50 -36.91
N ILE A 16 -16.54 57.82 -37.30
CA ILE A 16 -16.60 56.35 -37.40
C ILE A 16 -16.16 55.84 -38.79
N LEU A 17 -16.11 56.72 -39.79
CA LEU A 17 -15.73 56.37 -41.18
C LEU A 17 -14.20 56.35 -41.45
N ASN A 18 -13.36 56.78 -40.50
CA ASN A 18 -11.89 56.77 -40.64
C ASN A 18 -11.21 55.52 -40.04
N SER A 19 -11.98 54.51 -39.62
CA SER A 19 -11.44 53.33 -38.92
C SER A 19 -11.35 52.04 -39.76
N CYS A 20 -11.46 52.12 -41.09
CA CYS A 20 -11.04 51.04 -41.99
C CYS A 20 -9.88 51.53 -42.86
N ARG A 21 -8.66 51.26 -42.39
CA ARG A 21 -7.44 51.40 -43.18
C ARG A 21 -6.96 50.00 -43.56
N ASP A 22 -7.39 49.53 -44.73
CA ASP A 22 -6.92 48.30 -45.34
C ASP A 22 -5.42 48.41 -45.64
N LYS A 23 -4.61 47.71 -44.84
CA LYS A 23 -3.20 47.47 -45.13
C LYS A 23 -3.07 46.04 -45.67
N SER A 24 -3.20 45.91 -46.98
CA SER A 24 -2.75 44.75 -47.74
C SER A 24 -1.24 44.58 -47.54
N ALA A 25 -0.86 43.54 -46.81
CA ALA A 25 0.44 42.89 -46.90
C ALA A 25 0.28 41.42 -46.49
N SER A 26 0.09 40.55 -47.49
CA SER A 26 0.37 39.12 -47.37
C SER A 26 1.88 38.90 -47.50
N PRO A 27 2.42 37.90 -46.78
CA PRO A 27 2.89 36.72 -47.50
C PRO A 27 2.39 35.42 -46.85
N SER A 28 1.67 34.63 -47.64
CA SER A 28 1.74 33.16 -47.66
C SER A 28 3.03 32.74 -48.37
N ALA A 29 3.69 31.61 -48.13
CA ALA A 29 3.50 30.48 -47.21
C ALA A 29 4.67 29.51 -47.46
N GLU A 30 5.22 28.85 -46.42
CA GLU A 30 5.86 27.52 -46.52
C GLU A 30 6.35 27.08 -45.12
N GLY A 31 6.15 25.87 -44.59
CA GLY A 31 5.54 24.63 -45.06
C GLY A 31 5.65 23.53 -43.97
N GLY A 32 4.70 22.60 -43.97
CA GLY A 32 4.80 21.25 -43.35
C GLY A 32 4.61 21.14 -41.83
N LEU A 33 3.45 20.66 -41.38
CA LEU A 33 3.27 20.10 -40.03
C LEU A 33 2.91 18.60 -40.15
N PRO A 34 3.63 17.68 -39.49
CA PRO A 34 3.24 16.28 -39.40
C PRO A 34 1.91 16.13 -38.63
N THR A 35 1.09 15.18 -39.07
CA THR A 35 -0.33 14.97 -38.73
C THR A 35 -0.59 14.39 -37.32
N GLU A 36 0.28 14.59 -36.34
CA GLU A 36 0.00 14.16 -34.96
C GLU A 36 0.43 15.21 -33.93
N GLY A 37 -0.54 16.01 -33.48
CA GLY A 37 -0.37 16.93 -32.36
C GLY A 37 -1.23 18.20 -32.47
N VAL A 38 -1.56 18.77 -31.31
CA VAL A 38 -2.16 20.11 -31.20
C VAL A 38 -1.03 21.11 -30.97
N PHE A 39 -0.93 22.12 -31.83
CA PHE A 39 0.08 23.17 -31.73
C PHE A 39 -0.49 24.41 -31.06
N ILE A 40 0.22 24.94 -30.06
CA ILE A 40 -0.17 26.13 -29.29
C ILE A 40 0.93 27.19 -29.44
N SER A 41 0.55 28.46 -29.56
CA SER A 41 1.50 29.57 -29.63
C SER A 41 2.19 29.84 -28.28
N SER A 42 3.41 30.38 -28.30
CA SER A 42 4.16 30.70 -27.07
C SER A 42 3.48 31.73 -26.17
N LEU A 43 2.78 32.70 -26.75
CA LEU A 43 1.98 33.68 -26.01
C LEU A 43 0.79 33.02 -25.29
N GLN A 44 0.15 32.05 -25.93
CA GLN A 44 -0.95 31.31 -25.33
C GLN A 44 -0.45 30.34 -24.25
N PHE A 45 0.74 29.76 -24.42
CA PHE A 45 1.37 28.93 -23.40
C PHE A 45 1.69 29.71 -22.11
N ALA A 46 2.20 30.93 -22.26
CA ALA A 46 2.52 31.80 -21.14
C ALA A 46 1.27 32.41 -20.47
N HIS A 47 0.26 32.81 -21.24
CA HIS A 47 -0.97 33.39 -20.71
C HIS A 47 -1.79 32.37 -19.91
N GLU A 48 -1.80 31.11 -20.35
CA GLU A 48 -2.50 30.01 -19.67
C GLU A 48 -1.66 29.38 -18.53
N GLY A 49 -0.47 29.92 -18.24
CA GLY A 49 0.34 29.51 -17.08
C GLY A 49 0.82 28.05 -17.13
N MET A 50 0.97 27.48 -18.33
CA MET A 50 1.34 26.07 -18.47
C MET A 50 2.76 25.80 -17.97
N GLN A 51 2.95 24.69 -17.28
CA GLN A 51 4.24 24.24 -16.73
C GLN A 51 4.54 22.82 -17.19
N ILE A 52 5.77 22.61 -17.68
CA ILE A 52 6.24 21.28 -18.06
C ILE A 52 7.11 20.75 -16.93
N GLY A 53 6.67 19.65 -16.32
CA GLY A 53 7.46 18.89 -15.36
C GLY A 53 8.34 17.85 -16.08
N SER A 54 9.46 17.49 -15.46
CA SER A 54 10.28 16.36 -15.91
C SER A 54 9.65 15.03 -15.49
N VAL A 55 9.71 14.01 -16.34
CA VAL A 55 9.37 12.64 -15.93
C VAL A 55 10.38 12.15 -14.91
N GLN A 56 9.90 11.66 -13.76
CA GLN A 56 10.75 11.09 -12.71
C GLN A 56 10.18 9.74 -12.28
N THR A 57 11.07 8.76 -12.07
CA THR A 57 10.72 7.45 -11.53
C THR A 57 10.79 7.53 -10.00
N LEU A 58 9.65 7.32 -9.34
CA LEU A 58 9.55 7.26 -7.89
C LEU A 58 9.38 5.81 -7.45
N ALA A 59 10.15 5.39 -6.44
CA ALA A 59 9.93 4.12 -5.78
C ALA A 59 8.77 4.28 -4.79
N PHE A 60 7.67 3.58 -5.03
CA PHE A 60 6.55 3.56 -4.10
C PHE A 60 6.79 2.45 -3.08
N GLU A 61 6.90 2.80 -1.81
CA GLU A 61 6.94 1.81 -0.73
C GLU A 61 5.51 1.29 -0.48
N GLN A 62 5.25 0.04 -0.86
CA GLN A 62 4.04 -0.66 -0.45
C GLN A 62 4.21 -1.21 0.95
N ASN A 63 3.55 -0.59 1.93
CA ASN A 63 3.43 -1.13 3.27
C ASN A 63 2.23 -2.08 3.33
N ILE A 64 2.49 -3.37 3.55
CA ILE A 64 1.45 -4.39 3.72
C ILE A 64 1.35 -4.73 5.21
N THR A 65 0.19 -4.47 5.80
CA THR A 65 -0.08 -4.81 7.20
C THR A 65 -0.50 -6.26 7.31
N CYS A 66 0.31 -7.09 7.96
CA CYS A 66 0.03 -8.51 8.15
C CYS A 66 -0.23 -8.83 9.62
N ASN A 67 -1.22 -9.68 9.87
CA ASN A 67 -1.43 -10.27 11.20
C ASN A 67 -0.56 -11.52 11.33
N GLY A 68 0.21 -11.61 12.41
CA GLY A 68 1.02 -12.78 12.74
C GLY A 68 0.58 -13.40 14.06
N SER A 69 0.76 -14.71 14.20
CA SER A 69 0.62 -15.41 15.47
C SER A 69 1.97 -15.99 15.88
N LEU A 70 2.29 -15.89 17.18
CA LEU A 70 3.46 -16.54 17.73
C LEU A 70 3.08 -17.97 18.12
N GLN A 71 3.61 -18.94 17.40
CA GLN A 71 3.48 -20.34 17.75
C GLN A 71 4.80 -20.86 18.31
N ALA A 72 4.72 -21.67 19.37
CA ALA A 72 5.87 -22.42 19.82
C ALA A 72 6.40 -23.30 18.67
N ARG A 73 7.73 -23.37 18.52
CA ARG A 73 8.35 -24.27 17.54
C ARG A 73 7.84 -25.70 17.79
N PRO A 74 7.56 -26.50 16.75
CA PRO A 74 7.12 -27.89 16.91
C PRO A 74 8.02 -28.71 17.85
N ASN A 75 9.33 -28.50 17.76
CA ASN A 75 10.33 -29.20 18.60
C ASN A 75 10.42 -28.70 20.05
N ALA A 76 9.72 -27.61 20.40
CA ALA A 76 9.71 -27.05 21.76
C ALA A 76 8.47 -27.49 22.57
N LYS A 77 7.61 -28.35 21.99
CA LYS A 77 6.44 -28.91 22.66
C LYS A 77 6.61 -30.42 22.80
N ALA A 78 6.59 -30.91 24.04
CA ALA A 78 6.54 -32.33 24.35
C ALA A 78 5.19 -32.67 24.98
N LEU A 79 4.54 -33.73 24.50
CA LEU A 79 3.36 -34.32 25.11
C LEU A 79 3.80 -35.65 25.74
N LEU A 80 3.64 -35.77 27.05
CA LEU A 80 4.01 -36.98 27.80
C LEU A 80 2.75 -37.78 28.12
N ASN A 81 2.78 -39.05 27.78
CA ASN A 81 1.76 -40.02 28.17
C ASN A 81 2.38 -41.03 29.14
N ALA A 82 1.57 -41.58 30.04
CA ALA A 82 2.02 -42.66 30.91
C ALA A 82 2.37 -43.90 30.04
N PRO A 83 3.54 -44.54 30.25
CA PRO A 83 3.93 -45.73 29.48
C PRO A 83 3.13 -46.97 29.89
N LEU A 84 2.64 -47.00 31.13
CA LEU A 84 1.86 -48.09 31.71
C LEU A 84 0.69 -47.50 32.50
N PRO A 85 -0.46 -48.20 32.55
CA PRO A 85 -1.53 -47.86 33.48
C PRO A 85 -1.04 -47.99 34.93
N GLY A 86 -1.60 -47.14 35.80
CA GLY A 86 -1.19 -47.12 37.19
C GLY A 86 -1.85 -46.00 37.97
N ILE A 87 -1.47 -45.92 39.25
CA ILE A 87 -1.92 -44.95 40.23
C ILE A 87 -0.81 -43.90 40.41
N ILE A 88 -1.20 -42.62 40.39
CA ILE A 88 -0.30 -41.51 40.66
C ILE A 88 0.07 -41.53 42.15
N GLN A 89 1.35 -41.77 42.45
CA GLN A 89 1.84 -41.76 43.84
C GLN A 89 2.23 -40.35 44.29
N ARG A 90 2.94 -39.61 43.42
CA ARG A 90 3.45 -38.27 43.73
C ARG A 90 3.49 -37.40 42.48
N ILE A 91 3.24 -36.11 42.67
CA ILE A 91 3.39 -35.07 41.64
C ILE A 91 4.43 -34.06 42.14
N TYR A 92 5.47 -33.83 41.35
CA TYR A 92 6.61 -32.99 41.71
C TYR A 92 6.61 -31.62 41.02
N CYS A 93 5.75 -31.41 40.03
CA CYS A 93 5.66 -30.17 39.27
C CYS A 93 4.29 -29.49 39.42
N GLN A 94 4.30 -28.17 39.31
CA GLN A 94 3.09 -27.34 39.28
C GLN A 94 2.90 -26.70 37.90
N ASN A 95 1.65 -26.37 37.56
CA ASN A 95 1.35 -25.68 36.31
C ASN A 95 2.07 -24.32 36.25
N GLY A 96 2.75 -24.05 35.14
CA GLY A 96 3.55 -22.83 34.94
C GLY A 96 4.97 -22.89 35.51
N GLN A 97 5.35 -23.96 36.20
CA GLN A 97 6.73 -24.14 36.66
C GLN A 97 7.67 -24.46 35.50
N SER A 98 8.83 -23.78 35.45
CA SER A 98 9.88 -24.12 34.51
C SER A 98 10.57 -25.42 34.92
N VAL A 99 10.71 -26.35 33.97
CA VAL A 99 11.34 -27.66 34.19
C VAL A 99 12.56 -27.86 33.29
N LYS A 100 13.51 -28.69 33.70
CA LYS A 100 14.70 -29.05 32.90
C LYS A 100 14.58 -30.45 32.32
N SER A 101 15.34 -30.73 31.26
CA SER A 101 15.42 -32.09 30.70
C SER A 101 15.91 -33.08 31.76
N GLY A 102 15.19 -34.20 31.93
CA GLY A 102 15.49 -35.22 32.93
C GLY A 102 14.91 -34.96 34.33
N GLN A 103 14.18 -33.86 34.53
CA GLN A 103 13.50 -33.61 35.80
C GLN A 103 12.30 -34.56 35.98
N THR A 104 12.20 -35.19 37.15
CA THR A 104 11.03 -35.99 37.53
C THR A 104 9.80 -35.10 37.69
N LEU A 105 8.72 -35.43 36.97
CA LEU A 105 7.45 -34.69 37.02
C LEU A 105 6.40 -35.41 37.87
N ILE A 106 6.24 -36.70 37.64
CA ILE A 106 5.20 -37.54 38.25
C ILE A 106 5.81 -38.90 38.55
N GLU A 107 5.40 -39.51 39.65
CA GLU A 107 5.70 -40.89 39.98
C GLU A 107 4.43 -41.72 39.90
N ILE A 108 4.50 -42.79 39.13
CA ILE A 108 3.40 -43.70 38.85
C ILE A 108 3.81 -45.07 39.40
N GLY A 109 2.92 -45.69 40.17
CA GLY A 109 3.06 -47.07 40.60
C GLY A 109 1.77 -47.84 40.34
N GLY A 110 1.71 -49.12 40.69
CA GLY A 110 0.51 -49.93 40.49
C GLY A 110 0.84 -51.41 40.45
N THR A 111 -0.22 -52.22 40.43
CA THR A 111 -0.11 -53.68 40.31
C THR A 111 0.39 -54.10 38.94
N ASP A 112 -0.03 -53.39 37.87
CA ASP A 112 0.33 -53.75 36.49
C ASP A 112 1.85 -53.78 36.25
N LEU A 113 2.61 -52.89 36.90
CA LEU A 113 4.07 -52.89 36.85
C LEU A 113 4.66 -54.11 37.59
N ILE A 114 4.07 -54.49 38.72
CA ILE A 114 4.51 -55.62 39.54
C ILE A 114 4.22 -56.94 38.80
N ASP A 115 3.05 -57.06 38.17
CA ASP A 115 2.67 -58.22 37.38
C ASP A 115 3.61 -58.38 36.19
N LEU A 116 3.92 -57.29 35.47
CA LEU A 116 4.87 -57.30 34.36
C LEU A 116 6.30 -57.69 34.81
N GLN A 117 6.73 -57.26 35.99
CA GLN A 117 8.02 -57.66 36.57
C GLN A 117 8.04 -59.15 36.96
N LYS A 118 6.93 -59.66 37.48
CA LYS A 118 6.77 -61.07 37.84
C LYS A 118 6.83 -61.96 36.59
N ASP A 119 6.07 -61.63 35.57
CA ASP A 119 6.04 -62.39 34.31
C ASP A 119 7.43 -62.45 33.65
N PHE A 120 8.17 -61.33 33.70
CA PHE A 120 9.55 -61.30 33.21
C PHE A 120 10.49 -62.20 34.02
N ALA A 121 10.33 -62.25 35.34
CA ALA A 121 11.17 -63.07 36.22
C ALA A 121 10.87 -64.58 36.09
N GLU A 122 9.62 -64.97 35.82
CA GLU A 122 9.24 -66.37 35.63
C GLU A 122 9.68 -66.93 34.25
N ALA A 123 9.89 -66.06 33.27
CA ALA A 123 10.32 -66.44 31.91
C ALA A 123 11.85 -66.55 31.75
N ALA A 124 12.63 -66.12 32.74
CA ALA A 124 14.09 -66.15 32.76
C ALA A 124 14.63 -67.40 33.48
#